data_AF-A0A920T843-F1
#
_entry.id   AF-A0A920T843-F1
#
_cell.length_a   1.000
_cell.length_b   1.000
_cell.length_c   1.000
_cell.angle_alpha   90.00
_cell.angle_beta   90.00
_cell.angle_gamma   90.00
#
_symmetry.space_group_name_H-M   'P 1'
#
loop_
_entity.id
_entity.type
_entity.pdbx_description
1 polymer ?
#
loop_
_entity_poly.entity_id
_entity_poly.type
_entity_poly.pdbx_seq_one_letter_code
_entity_poly.pdbx_strand_id
1 'polypeptide(L)'
;MIVGIDPTGDVALVKLLGRDDFPHAQLGDSDKLKVGDWTFAMGNPFLLATDFQPTVTYGIVSGLHRYQYPGPGTILEYTDCIQVDTSINPGNSGGPLFSAGGQLVGINGGDLSRSAAA
;
A
#
# COMPACT_ATOMS: atom_id res chain seq x y z
N MET A 1 -5.73 -7.88 17.76
CA MET A 1 -6.11 -9.30 17.55
C MET A 1 -6.43 -9.50 16.07
N ILE A 2 -6.00 -10.61 15.48
CA ILE A 2 -6.34 -10.94 14.08
C ILE A 2 -7.84 -11.28 14.01
N VAL A 3 -8.55 -10.66 13.07
CA VAL A 3 -9.97 -10.92 12.78
C VAL A 3 -10.09 -11.87 11.58
N GLY A 4 -9.25 -11.70 10.56
CA GLY A 4 -9.22 -12.53 9.38
C GLY A 4 -7.97 -12.30 8.55
N ILE A 5 -7.65 -13.26 7.69
CA ILE A 5 -6.55 -13.22 6.73
C ILE A 5 -7.04 -13.77 5.40
N ASP A 6 -6.61 -13.14 4.31
CA ASP A 6 -6.66 -13.66 2.96
C ASP A 6 -5.22 -13.87 2.48
N PRO A 7 -4.70 -15.11 2.56
CA PRO A 7 -3.33 -15.42 2.17
C PRO A 7 -3.07 -15.29 0.67
N THR A 8 -4.08 -15.31 -0.19
CA THR A 8 -3.90 -15.20 -1.65
C THR A 8 -3.85 -13.74 -2.07
N GLY A 9 -4.80 -12.93 -1.58
CA GLY A 9 -4.86 -11.50 -1.85
C GLY A 9 -3.89 -10.63 -1.04
N ASP A 10 -3.10 -11.23 -0.15
CA ASP A 10 -2.12 -10.55 0.73
C ASP A 10 -2.74 -9.49 1.67
N VAL A 11 -3.89 -9.82 2.28
CA VAL A 11 -4.61 -8.91 3.17
C VAL A 11 -4.86 -9.55 4.52
N ALA A 12 -4.69 -8.76 5.59
CA ALA A 12 -5.07 -9.14 6.94
C ALA A 12 -5.94 -8.05 7.58
N LEU A 13 -6.98 -8.47 8.31
CA LEU A 13 -7.80 -7.59 9.12
C LEU A 13 -7.45 -7.78 10.60
N VAL A 14 -7.08 -6.68 11.26
CA VAL A 14 -6.69 -6.67 12.68
C VAL A 14 -7.61 -5.72 13.44
N LYS A 15 -8.05 -6.16 14.63
CA LYS A 15 -8.80 -5.35 15.58
C LYS A 15 -7.88 -4.80 16.66
N LEU A 16 -7.86 -3.47 16.78
CA LEU A 16 -7.26 -2.77 17.93
C LEU A 16 -8.16 -2.94 19.17
N LEU A 17 -7.55 -3.04 20.34
CA LEU A 17 -8.24 -3.25 21.62
C LEU A 17 -7.92 -2.09 22.58
N GLY A 18 -8.81 -1.84 23.53
CA GLY A 18 -8.59 -0.90 24.65
C GLY A 18 -9.27 0.46 24.52
N ARG A 19 -9.79 0.81 23.34
CA ARG A 19 -10.63 1.99 23.06
C ARG A 19 -11.32 1.80 21.71
N ASP A 20 -12.34 2.63 21.43
CA ASP A 20 -13.16 2.52 20.21
C ASP A 20 -13.13 3.81 19.35
N ASP A 21 -12.39 4.83 19.76
CA ASP A 21 -12.33 6.17 19.17
C ASP A 21 -11.02 6.43 18.41
N PHE A 22 -10.53 5.44 17.66
CA PHE A 22 -9.30 5.61 16.89
C PHE A 22 -9.50 6.56 15.71
N PRO A 23 -8.53 7.46 15.42
CA PRO A 23 -8.52 8.19 14.16
C PRO A 23 -8.42 7.18 13.01
N HIS A 24 -9.13 7.47 11.92
CA HIS A 24 -9.16 6.63 10.74
C HIS A 24 -9.01 7.48 9.48
N ALA A 25 -8.45 6.89 8.43
CA ALA A 25 -8.39 7.52 7.12
C ALA A 25 -9.77 7.58 6.48
N GLN A 26 -10.07 8.65 5.76
CA GLN A 26 -11.23 8.69 4.88
C GLN A 26 -10.97 7.82 3.66
N LEU A 27 -11.87 6.88 3.37
CA LEU A 27 -11.79 6.06 2.16
C LEU A 27 -12.11 6.89 0.92
N GLY A 28 -11.29 6.73 -0.11
CA GLY A 28 -11.54 7.23 -1.45
C GLY A 28 -12.15 6.16 -2.35
N ASP A 29 -12.40 6.54 -3.59
CA ASP A 29 -12.90 5.66 -4.64
C ASP A 29 -11.78 5.39 -5.65
N SER A 30 -11.21 4.18 -5.61
CA SER A 30 -10.10 3.78 -6.48
C SER A 30 -10.51 3.71 -7.95
N ASP A 31 -11.78 3.46 -8.26
CA ASP A 31 -12.29 3.36 -9.63
C ASP A 31 -12.29 4.71 -10.36
N LYS A 32 -12.16 5.81 -9.60
CA LYS A 32 -12.06 7.17 -10.12
C LYS A 32 -10.63 7.63 -10.40
N LEU A 33 -9.62 6.84 -10.01
CA LEU A 33 -8.23 7.17 -10.28
C LEU A 33 -7.96 7.19 -11.78
N LYS A 34 -6.99 8.00 -12.17
CA LYS A 34 -6.48 8.09 -13.54
C LYS A 34 -4.96 8.04 -13.53
N VAL A 35 -4.40 7.50 -14.60
CA VAL A 35 -2.95 7.60 -14.84
C VAL A 35 -2.56 9.09 -14.86
N GLY A 36 -1.52 9.43 -14.11
CA GLY A 36 -1.07 10.80 -13.88
C GLY A 36 -1.62 11.46 -12.62
N ASP A 37 -2.60 10.86 -11.93
CA ASP A 37 -3.05 11.37 -10.64
C ASP A 37 -1.95 11.25 -9.59
N TRP A 38 -1.78 12.28 -8.77
CA TRP A 38 -0.81 12.28 -7.67
C TRP A 38 -1.16 11.24 -6.62
N THR A 39 -0.13 10.55 -6.15
CA THR A 39 -0.21 9.57 -5.07
C THR A 39 0.83 9.83 -4.00
N PHE A 40 0.49 9.48 -2.77
CA PHE A 40 1.34 9.62 -1.59
C PHE A 40 1.33 8.30 -0.81
N ALA A 41 2.50 7.70 -0.60
CA ALA A 41 2.65 6.52 0.22
C ALA A 41 3.22 6.90 1.59
N MET A 42 2.74 6.23 2.64
CA MET A 42 3.24 6.42 4.00
C MET A 42 3.60 5.09 4.64
N GLY A 43 4.67 5.07 5.45
CA GLY A 43 5.12 3.86 6.12
C GLY A 43 6.36 4.06 6.97
N ASN A 44 7.00 2.96 7.34
CA ASN A 44 8.30 2.97 8.02
C ASN A 44 9.32 2.15 7.19
N PRO A 45 9.76 2.69 6.04
CA PRO A 45 10.67 1.99 5.15
C PRO A 45 11.98 1.70 5.87
N PHE A 46 12.45 0.46 5.76
CA PHE A 46 13.67 -0.05 6.41
C PHE A 46 13.69 0.11 7.94
N LEU A 47 12.54 0.37 8.58
CA LEU A 47 12.40 0.57 10.04
C LEU A 47 13.27 1.69 10.61
N LEU A 48 13.55 2.73 9.83
CA LEU A 48 14.45 3.83 10.21
C LEU A 48 13.77 4.88 11.10
N ALA A 49 12.45 5.03 11.01
CA ALA A 49 11.72 5.98 11.83
C ALA A 49 11.61 5.47 13.27
N THR A 50 12.19 6.23 14.21
CA THR A 50 12.19 5.93 15.65
C THR A 50 11.37 6.93 16.47
N ASP A 51 10.87 7.99 15.84
CA ASP A 51 10.18 9.14 16.43
C ASP A 51 8.66 9.13 16.20
N PHE A 52 8.08 7.96 15.88
CA PHE A 52 6.67 7.75 15.55
C PHE A 52 6.16 8.61 14.37
N GLN A 53 7.04 9.23 13.59
CA GLN A 53 6.67 9.95 12.37
C GLN A 53 6.83 9.02 11.15
N PRO A 54 5.78 8.80 10.34
CA PRO A 54 5.92 7.98 9.14
C PRO A 54 6.77 8.71 8.09
N THR A 55 7.53 7.95 7.31
CA THR A 55 8.11 8.46 6.07
C THR A 55 7.01 8.63 5.03
N VAL A 56 7.06 9.73 4.29
CA VAL A 56 6.14 10.02 3.19
C VAL A 56 6.90 10.08 1.89
N THR A 57 6.43 9.36 0.87
CA THR A 57 6.91 9.45 -0.51
C THR A 57 5.76 9.86 -1.42
N TYR A 58 6.06 10.51 -2.54
CA TYR A 58 5.05 10.95 -3.50
C TYR A 58 5.46 10.55 -4.92
N GLY A 59 4.47 10.53 -5.80
CA GLY A 59 4.60 10.22 -7.22
C GLY A 59 3.24 10.30 -7.89
N ILE A 60 3.03 9.51 -8.93
CA ILE A 60 1.79 9.41 -9.68
C ILE A 60 1.33 7.97 -9.84
N VAL A 61 0.06 7.81 -10.20
CA VAL A 61 -0.47 6.61 -10.82
C VAL A 61 0.18 6.43 -12.19
N SER A 62 0.96 5.37 -12.35
CA SER A 62 1.62 4.98 -13.60
C SER A 62 0.78 3.99 -14.43
N GLY A 63 -0.16 3.30 -13.79
CA GLY A 63 -1.05 2.33 -14.43
C GLY A 63 -2.16 1.86 -13.51
N LEU A 64 -3.26 1.41 -14.09
CA LEU A 64 -4.42 0.84 -13.40
C LEU A 64 -4.69 -0.56 -13.94
N HIS A 65 -5.43 -1.35 -13.17
CA HIS A 65 -5.86 -2.69 -13.55
C HIS A 65 -4.70 -3.60 -13.97
N ARG A 66 -3.62 -3.55 -13.19
CA ARG A 66 -2.46 -4.40 -13.42
C ARG A 66 -2.66 -5.74 -12.74
N TYR A 67 -2.52 -6.80 -13.52
CA TYR A 67 -2.43 -8.15 -13.01
C TYR A 67 -0.97 -8.49 -12.68
N GLN A 68 -0.72 -8.87 -11.43
CA GLN A 68 0.55 -9.43 -10.99
C GLN A 68 0.36 -10.91 -10.65
N TYR A 69 0.91 -11.75 -11.52
CA TYR A 69 0.88 -13.20 -11.34
C TYR A 69 1.74 -13.62 -10.14
N PRO A 70 1.44 -14.79 -9.54
CA PRO A 70 2.25 -15.32 -8.44
C PRO A 70 3.70 -15.57 -8.85
N GLY A 71 4.63 -15.03 -8.06
CA GLY A 71 6.05 -15.31 -8.22
C GLY A 71 6.39 -16.77 -7.90
N PRO A 72 7.59 -17.26 -8.29
CA PRO A 72 8.02 -18.60 -7.95
C PRO A 72 8.02 -18.85 -6.43
N GLY A 73 7.32 -19.91 -6.00
CA GLY A 73 7.26 -20.32 -4.60
C GLY A 73 6.32 -19.50 -3.71
N THR A 74 5.49 -18.64 -4.30
CA THR A 74 4.44 -17.91 -3.57
C THR A 74 3.06 -18.17 -4.18
N ILE A 75 2.02 -18.07 -3.34
CA ILE A 75 0.61 -18.10 -3.75
C ILE A 75 0.00 -16.70 -3.87
N LEU A 76 0.80 -15.66 -3.58
CA LEU A 76 0.34 -14.28 -3.61
C LEU A 76 0.00 -13.89 -5.05
N GLU A 77 -1.24 -13.47 -5.25
CA GLU A 77 -1.78 -13.05 -6.53
C GLU A 77 -2.44 -11.69 -6.34
N TYR A 78 -2.06 -10.71 -7.16
CA TYR A 78 -2.72 -9.41 -7.15
C TYR A 78 -3.44 -9.21 -8.48
N THR A 79 -4.77 -9.19 -8.43
CA THR A 79 -5.62 -9.27 -9.61
C THR A 79 -5.93 -7.90 -10.24
N ASP A 80 -5.90 -6.84 -9.43
CA ASP A 80 -6.28 -5.49 -9.84
C ASP A 80 -5.43 -4.42 -9.11
N CYS A 81 -4.16 -4.31 -9.50
CA CYS A 81 -3.23 -3.37 -8.87
C CYS A 81 -3.30 -1.96 -9.48
N ILE A 82 -3.12 -0.98 -8.60
CA ILE A 82 -2.68 0.37 -8.93
C ILE A 82 -1.15 0.35 -9.01
N GLN A 83 -0.60 0.64 -10.18
CA GLN A 83 0.83 0.80 -10.36
C GLN A 83 1.19 2.27 -10.18
N VAL A 84 2.19 2.54 -9.33
CA VAL A 84 2.68 3.90 -9.04
C VAL A 84 4.18 3.99 -9.29
N ASP A 85 4.70 5.19 -9.56
CA ASP A 85 6.14 5.48 -9.48
C ASP A 85 6.56 6.05 -8.12
N THR A 86 5.60 6.22 -7.21
CA THR A 86 5.85 6.59 -5.81
C THR A 86 6.79 5.56 -5.19
N SER A 87 7.84 6.00 -4.51
CA SER A 87 8.82 5.07 -3.95
C SER A 87 8.21 4.17 -2.87
N ILE A 88 8.14 2.87 -3.16
CA ILE A 88 7.73 1.81 -2.25
C ILE A 88 8.95 0.94 -1.94
N ASN A 89 9.28 0.81 -0.66
CA ASN A 89 10.38 -0.01 -0.17
C ASN A 89 9.88 -0.95 0.93
N PRO A 90 10.62 -2.03 1.26
CA PRO A 90 10.31 -2.86 2.42
C PRO A 90 10.08 -2.01 3.68
N GLY A 91 8.96 -2.23 4.36
CA GLY A 91 8.49 -1.39 5.48
C GLY A 91 7.39 -0.37 5.13
N ASN A 92 7.13 -0.16 3.83
CA ASN A 92 5.90 0.51 3.36
C ASN A 92 4.74 -0.48 3.16
N SER A 93 5.03 -1.78 3.02
CA SER A 93 4.02 -2.83 2.79
C SER A 93 2.95 -2.85 3.88
N GLY A 94 1.69 -2.91 3.48
CA GLY A 94 0.52 -2.76 4.34
C GLY A 94 0.18 -1.31 4.74
N GLY A 95 1.05 -0.35 4.39
CA GLY A 95 0.81 1.08 4.57
C GLY A 95 -0.16 1.65 3.53
N PRO A 96 -0.70 2.85 3.76
CA PRO A 96 -1.67 3.47 2.88
C PRO A 96 -1.06 4.08 1.60
N LEU A 97 -1.85 4.08 0.53
CA LEU A 97 -1.68 4.92 -0.65
C LEU A 97 -2.80 5.96 -0.69
N PHE A 98 -2.45 7.23 -0.64
CA PHE A 98 -3.39 8.35 -0.64
C PHE A 98 -3.42 9.06 -2.00
N SER A 99 -4.61 9.54 -2.38
CA SER A 99 -4.76 10.51 -3.47
C SER A 99 -4.33 11.92 -3.01
N ALA A 100 -4.21 12.87 -3.95
CA ALA A 100 -4.01 14.29 -3.62
C ALA A 100 -5.07 14.91 -2.69
N GLY A 101 -6.27 14.33 -2.63
CA GLY A 101 -7.32 14.75 -1.69
C GLY A 101 -7.13 14.23 -0.27
N GLY A 102 -6.08 13.45 0.01
CA GLY A 102 -5.85 12.81 1.31
C GLY A 102 -6.74 11.60 1.59
N GLN A 103 -7.42 11.08 0.57
CA GLN A 103 -8.29 9.91 0.70
C GLN A 103 -7.52 8.62 0.42
N LEU A 104 -7.74 7.58 1.23
CA LEU A 104 -7.12 6.27 1.09
C LEU A 104 -7.69 5.57 -0.15
N VAL A 105 -6.85 5.33 -1.16
CA VAL A 105 -7.24 4.74 -2.45
C VAL A 105 -6.57 3.39 -2.73
N GLY A 106 -5.65 2.95 -1.87
CA GLY A 106 -5.01 1.64 -1.99
C GLY A 106 -4.17 1.28 -0.77
N ILE A 107 -3.70 0.04 -0.73
CA ILE A 107 -2.75 -0.47 0.27
C ILE A 107 -1.47 -0.83 -0.47
N ASN A 108 -0.33 -0.38 0.05
CA ASN A 108 0.97 -0.66 -0.55
C ASN A 108 1.25 -2.16 -0.47
N GLY A 109 1.34 -2.81 -1.63
CA GLY A 109 1.73 -4.21 -1.77
C GLY A 109 3.25 -4.38 -1.84
N GLY A 110 3.68 -5.52 -2.36
CA GLY A 110 5.09 -5.78 -2.67
C GLY A 110 5.57 -4.97 -3.89
N ASP A 111 6.81 -4.49 -3.83
CA ASP A 111 7.49 -3.96 -5.01
C ASP A 111 7.92 -5.11 -5.95
N LEU A 112 7.63 -4.95 -7.24
CA LEU A 112 8.01 -5.88 -8.31
C LEU A 112 9.49 -5.75 -8.72
N SER A 113 10.25 -4.81 -8.15
CA SER A 113 11.67 -4.62 -8.43
C SER A 113 12.55 -5.77 -7.89
N ARG A 114 12.51 -6.93 -8.56
CA ARG A 114 13.60 -7.93 -8.51
C ARG A 114 14.79 -7.52 -9.39
N SER A 115 15.10 -6.23 -9.47
CA SER A 115 16.23 -5.73 -10.26
C SER A 115 16.93 -4.63 -9.50
N ALA A 116 18.08 -4.99 -8.93
CA ALA A 116 19.03 -4.08 -8.33
C ALA A 116 19.41 -2.95 -9.30
N ALA A 117 19.51 -1.73 -8.79
CA ALA A 117 20.47 -0.76 -9.27
C ALA A 117 21.44 -0.50 -8.12
N ALA A 118 22.74 -0.61 -8.42
CA ALA A 118 23.84 -0.43 -7.48
C ALA A 118 23.85 0.96 -6.82
#